data_AF-A0A6P2AJY6-F1
#
_entry.id   AF-A0A6P2AJY6-F1
#
_cell.length_a   1.000
_cell.length_b   1.000
_cell.length_c   1.000
_cell.angle_alpha   90.00
_cell.angle_beta   90.00
_cell.angle_gamma   90.00
#
_symmetry.space_group_name_H-M   'P 1'
#
loop_
_entity.id
_entity.type
_entity.pdbx_description
1 polymer ?
#
loop_
_entity_poly.entity_id
_entity_poly.type
_entity_poly.pdbx_seq_one_letter_code
_entity_poly.pdbx_strand_id
1 'polypeptide(L)'
;MVIGYHAIFCAYGFWLPNDPRGSWSEFIGSWELYKFGDATKVTTTRSLAAVEHDREARLAAKRALKYPPVLFNGVQARAIARGFADYIDRTDLTVHATAIMPDHVHIVFARHRLKAESIVNQLK
;
A
#
# COMPACT_ATOMS: atom_id res chain seq x y z
N MET A 1 6.96 12.30 20.84
CA MET A 1 6.90 10.86 21.19
C MET A 1 5.88 10.20 20.27
N VAL A 2 6.25 9.16 19.51
CA VAL A 2 5.30 8.41 18.66
C VAL A 2 4.63 7.32 19.50
N ILE A 3 3.30 7.23 19.46
CA ILE A 3 2.50 6.29 20.27
C ILE A 3 1.88 5.15 19.44
N GLY A 4 1.89 5.27 18.12
CA GLY A 4 1.37 4.27 17.19
C GLY A 4 1.67 4.66 15.74
N TYR A 5 1.35 3.76 14.84
CA TYR A 5 1.63 3.89 13.41
C TYR A 5 0.37 3.56 12.61
N HIS A 6 0.16 4.31 11.53
CA HIS A 6 -0.75 3.94 10.46
C HIS A 6 0.11 3.48 9.28
N ALA A 7 -0.04 2.23 8.89
CA ALA A 7 0.66 1.65 7.75
C ALA A 7 -0.31 1.29 6.63
N ILE A 8 0.16 1.50 5.40
CA ILE A 8 -0.51 1.05 4.19
C ILE A 8 0.49 0.19 3.41
N PHE A 9 0.03 -0.96 2.96
CA PHE A 9 0.77 -1.75 1.99
C PHE A 9 -0.17 -2.40 0.99
N CYS A 10 0.36 -2.64 -0.19
CA CYS A 10 -0.45 -2.74 -1.39
C CYS A 10 -0.13 -4.02 -2.16
N ALA A 11 -1.14 -4.59 -2.79
CA ALA A 11 -0.96 -5.64 -3.77
C ALA A 11 -0.39 -5.07 -5.08
N TYR A 12 0.11 -5.95 -5.94
CA TYR A 12 0.67 -5.57 -7.23
C TYR A 12 -0.35 -4.80 -8.07
N GLY A 13 0.05 -3.65 -8.61
CA GLY A 13 -0.77 -2.82 -9.51
C GLY A 13 -1.73 -1.82 -8.83
N PHE A 14 -1.73 -1.72 -7.49
CA PHE A 14 -2.52 -0.70 -6.80
C PHE A 14 -1.92 0.71 -6.94
N TRP A 15 -0.72 0.91 -6.40
CA TRP A 15 -0.01 2.18 -6.36
C TRP A 15 1.18 2.13 -7.31
N LEU A 16 1.08 2.85 -8.43
CA LEU A 16 2.15 2.88 -9.43
C LEU A 16 3.25 3.87 -9.02
N PRO A 17 4.52 3.64 -9.43
CA PRO A 17 5.62 4.53 -9.06
C PRO A 17 5.48 5.94 -9.63
N ASN A 18 4.67 6.13 -10.66
CA ASN A 18 4.30 7.42 -11.28
C ASN A 18 2.85 7.85 -10.96
N ASP A 19 2.20 7.31 -9.92
CA ASP A 19 0.84 7.75 -9.55
C ASP A 19 0.87 9.25 -9.20
N PRO A 20 0.01 10.10 -9.80
CA PRO A 20 0.06 11.55 -9.62
C PRO A 20 -0.17 12.00 -8.18
N ARG A 21 -0.67 11.11 -7.32
CA ARG A 21 -0.88 11.37 -5.89
C ARG A 21 0.37 11.03 -5.04
N GLY A 22 1.52 10.83 -5.69
CA GLY A 22 2.81 10.48 -5.11
C GLY A 22 2.91 9.00 -4.79
N SER A 23 4.06 8.36 -5.02
CA SER A 23 4.27 6.90 -4.82
C SER A 23 5.39 6.56 -3.84
N TRP A 24 6.08 7.57 -3.32
CA TRP A 24 7.33 7.46 -2.57
C TRP A 24 8.49 6.76 -3.32
N SER A 25 8.31 6.42 -4.59
CA SER A 25 9.36 5.82 -5.42
C SER A 25 10.36 6.89 -5.87
N GLU A 26 11.63 6.50 -6.00
CA GLU A 26 12.68 7.36 -6.60
C GLU A 26 12.98 6.99 -8.05
N PHE A 27 12.55 5.81 -8.47
CA PHE A 27 12.90 5.22 -9.75
C PHE A 27 11.79 4.30 -10.25
N ILE A 28 11.65 4.20 -11.57
CA ILE A 28 10.73 3.29 -12.26
C ILE A 28 11.53 2.20 -12.97
N GLY A 29 11.50 0.98 -12.43
CA GLY A 29 12.22 -0.16 -13.00
C GLY A 29 11.59 -0.79 -14.25
N SER A 30 10.39 -0.36 -14.65
CA SER A 30 9.69 -0.87 -15.83
C SER A 30 9.65 0.19 -16.93
N TRP A 31 10.25 -0.13 -18.08
CA TRP A 31 10.22 0.74 -19.25
C TRP A 31 8.78 1.08 -19.70
N GLU A 32 7.88 0.09 -19.65
CA GLU A 32 6.48 0.27 -20.03
C GLU A 32 5.76 1.26 -19.12
N LEU A 33 6.10 1.31 -17.83
CA LEU A 33 5.55 2.30 -16.90
C LEU A 33 6.22 3.67 -17.05
N TYR A 34 7.52 3.71 -17.37
CA TYR A 34 8.27 4.96 -17.53
C TYR A 34 7.71 5.85 -18.66
N LYS A 35 7.12 5.24 -19.70
CA LYS A 35 6.43 5.96 -20.79
C LYS A 35 5.28 6.87 -20.32
N PHE A 36 4.77 6.64 -19.10
CA PHE A 36 3.69 7.41 -18.50
C PHE A 36 4.18 8.49 -17.51
N GLY A 37 5.48 8.81 -17.52
CA GLY A 37 6.08 9.86 -16.72
C GLY A 37 7.03 9.34 -15.63
N ASP A 38 7.69 10.28 -14.96
CA ASP A 38 8.69 10.01 -13.93
C ASP A 38 8.09 9.50 -12.61
N ALA A 39 8.95 9.00 -11.72
CA ALA A 39 8.53 8.64 -10.37
C ALA A 39 8.05 9.88 -9.61
N THR A 40 6.91 9.77 -8.94
CA THR A 40 6.25 10.89 -8.27
C THR A 40 6.44 10.83 -6.75
N LYS A 41 6.72 11.99 -6.14
CA LYS A 41 6.65 12.21 -4.69
C LYS A 41 5.78 13.41 -4.40
N VAL A 42 5.29 13.50 -3.17
CA VAL A 42 4.48 14.63 -2.70
C VAL A 42 5.16 15.27 -1.49
N THR A 43 5.07 16.58 -1.39
CA THR A 43 5.70 17.38 -0.32
C THR A 43 4.74 17.66 0.83
N THR A 44 3.52 17.12 0.77
CA THR A 44 2.45 17.37 1.74
C THR A 44 2.07 16.11 2.51
N THR A 45 1.67 16.32 3.76
CA THR A 45 1.06 15.29 4.61
C THR A 45 -0.46 15.27 4.51
N ARG A 46 -1.04 16.19 3.71
CA ARG A 46 -2.49 16.24 3.45
C ARG A 46 -2.88 15.15 2.45
N SER A 47 -4.09 14.64 2.61
CA SER A 47 -4.64 13.66 1.66
C SER A 47 -4.79 14.29 0.28
N LEU A 48 -4.28 13.58 -0.73
CA LEU A 48 -4.45 13.91 -2.15
C LEU A 48 -5.50 13.03 -2.82
N ALA A 49 -6.28 12.27 -2.04
CA ALA A 49 -7.25 11.33 -2.58
C ALA A 49 -8.33 12.00 -3.44
N ALA A 50 -8.70 13.23 -3.09
CA ALA A 50 -9.69 14.04 -3.79
C ALA A 50 -9.08 15.02 -4.81
N VAL A 51 -7.76 15.05 -4.96
CA VAL A 51 -7.10 15.95 -5.91
C VAL A 51 -7.32 15.42 -7.33
N GLU A 52 -7.80 16.30 -8.19
CA GLU A 52 -8.01 16.01 -9.60
C GLU A 52 -6.69 15.62 -10.27
N HIS A 53 -6.76 14.61 -11.12
CA HIS A 53 -5.63 14.12 -11.89
C HIS A 53 -6.13 13.46 -13.16
N ASP A 54 -5.24 13.30 -14.14
CA ASP A 54 -5.55 12.58 -15.37
C ASP A 54 -5.82 11.09 -15.06
N ARG A 55 -7.11 10.77 -14.97
CA ARG A 55 -7.59 9.42 -14.69
C ARG A 55 -7.34 8.48 -15.87
N GLU A 56 -7.37 8.99 -17.10
CA GLU A 56 -7.19 8.16 -18.30
C GLU A 56 -5.74 7.72 -18.44
N ALA A 57 -4.79 8.64 -18.27
CA ALA A 57 -3.36 8.33 -18.23
C ALA A 57 -3.04 7.33 -17.11
N ARG A 58 -3.62 7.51 -15.92
CA ARG A 58 -3.44 6.57 -14.80
C ARG A 58 -3.99 5.18 -15.12
N LEU A 59 -5.15 5.08 -15.76
CA LEU A 59 -5.72 3.79 -16.19
C LEU A 59 -4.89 3.16 -17.32
N ALA A 60 -4.34 3.96 -18.23
CA ALA A 60 -3.45 3.49 -19.28
C ALA A 60 -2.14 2.92 -18.71
N ALA A 61 -1.53 3.59 -17.72
CA ALA A 61 -0.37 3.08 -17.01
C ALA A 61 -0.66 1.75 -16.30
N LYS A 62 -1.86 1.59 -15.70
CA LYS A 62 -2.28 0.30 -15.12
C LYS A 62 -2.43 -0.81 -16.16
N ARG A 63 -2.86 -0.49 -17.39
CA ARG A 63 -2.94 -1.47 -18.49
C ARG A 63 -1.56 -1.88 -19.03
N ALA A 64 -0.53 -1.06 -18.81
CA ALA A 64 0.85 -1.35 -19.20
C ALA A 64 1.62 -2.23 -18.19
N LEU A 65 0.99 -2.64 -17.08
CA LEU A 65 1.59 -3.58 -16.15
C LEU A 65 1.87 -4.92 -16.84
N LYS A 66 2.99 -5.55 -16.46
CA LYS A 66 3.40 -6.87 -16.96
C LYS A 66 2.35 -7.95 -16.66
N TYR A 67 1.64 -7.80 -15.55
CA TYR A 67 0.56 -8.68 -15.13
C TYR A 67 -0.68 -7.84 -14.79
N PRO A 68 -1.89 -8.43 -14.80
CA PRO A 68 -3.07 -7.76 -14.27
C PRO A 68 -2.86 -7.35 -12.80
N PRO A 69 -3.44 -6.22 -12.35
CA PRO A 69 -3.47 -5.86 -10.94
C PRO A 69 -4.05 -6.99 -10.09
N VAL A 70 -3.43 -7.23 -8.93
CA VAL A 70 -3.92 -8.22 -7.98
C VAL A 70 -5.08 -7.62 -7.20
N LEU A 71 -6.24 -8.30 -7.26
CA LEU A 71 -7.43 -7.98 -6.48
C LEU A 71 -7.82 -9.19 -5.62
N PHE A 72 -7.77 -9.03 -4.31
CA PHE A 72 -8.31 -9.95 -3.33
C PHE A 72 -9.84 -10.00 -3.43
N ASN A 73 -10.38 -11.20 -3.54
CA ASN A 73 -11.78 -11.44 -3.24
C ASN A 73 -12.00 -11.53 -1.71
N GLY A 74 -13.26 -11.59 -1.28
CA GLY A 74 -13.59 -11.69 0.14
C GLY A 74 -13.04 -12.93 0.85
N VAL A 75 -12.83 -14.05 0.14
CA VAL A 75 -12.23 -15.26 0.72
C VAL A 75 -10.74 -15.04 0.99
N GLN A 76 -10.02 -14.45 0.03
CA GLN A 76 -8.61 -14.10 0.15
C GLN A 76 -8.40 -13.05 1.25
N ALA A 77 -9.26 -12.03 1.32
CA ALA A 77 -9.21 -11.03 2.39
C ALA A 77 -9.38 -11.67 3.78
N ARG A 78 -10.28 -12.66 3.93
CA ARG A 78 -10.40 -13.42 5.18
C ARG A 78 -9.17 -14.27 5.50
N ALA A 79 -8.50 -14.83 4.49
CA ALA A 79 -7.26 -15.57 4.71
C ALA A 79 -6.14 -14.64 5.22
N ILE A 80 -6.02 -13.46 4.63
CA ILE A 80 -5.09 -12.41 5.10
C ILE A 80 -5.41 -12.02 6.55
N ALA A 81 -6.69 -11.78 6.87
CA ALA A 81 -7.11 -11.43 8.23
C ALA A 81 -6.71 -12.49 9.28
N ARG A 82 -6.81 -13.78 8.92
CA ARG A 82 -6.39 -14.89 9.80
C ARG A 82 -4.87 -14.92 9.98
N GLY A 83 -4.10 -14.68 8.92
CA GLY A 83 -2.64 -14.57 9.02
C GLY A 83 -2.20 -13.41 9.92
N PHE A 84 -2.87 -12.26 9.82
CA PHE A 84 -2.62 -11.14 10.72
C PHE A 84 -2.97 -11.50 12.17
N ALA A 85 -4.09 -12.17 12.41
CA ALA A 85 -4.47 -12.61 13.76
C ALA A 85 -3.40 -13.53 14.38
N ASP A 86 -2.92 -14.54 13.64
CA ASP A 86 -1.82 -15.41 14.10
C ASP A 86 -0.56 -14.61 14.46
N TYR A 87 -0.16 -13.68 13.59
CA TYR A 87 1.01 -12.84 13.84
C TYR A 87 0.83 -11.95 15.09
N ILE A 88 -0.35 -11.34 15.24
CA ILE A 88 -0.69 -10.49 16.39
C ILE A 88 -0.59 -11.29 17.69
N ASP A 89 -1.22 -12.47 17.73
CA ASP A 89 -1.25 -13.33 18.91
C ASP A 89 0.16 -13.80 19.31
N ARG A 90 1.02 -14.10 18.32
CA ARG A 90 2.40 -14.56 18.54
C ARG A 90 3.38 -13.47 18.94
N THR A 91 3.05 -12.21 18.67
CA THR A 91 3.99 -11.09 18.86
C THR A 91 3.56 -10.09 19.93
N ASP A 92 2.36 -10.24 20.49
CA ASP A 92 1.73 -9.27 21.40
C ASP A 92 1.63 -7.86 20.77
N LEU A 93 1.43 -7.83 19.45
CA LEU A 93 1.26 -6.58 18.72
C LEU A 93 -0.13 -6.01 18.99
N THR A 94 -0.21 -4.87 19.67
CA THR A 94 -1.50 -4.18 19.85
C THR A 94 -1.95 -3.51 18.54
N VAL A 95 -3.00 -4.04 17.92
CA VAL A 95 -3.65 -3.48 16.72
C VAL A 95 -4.97 -2.83 17.10
N HIS A 96 -5.15 -1.55 16.74
CA HIS A 96 -6.35 -0.78 17.02
C HIS A 96 -7.40 -0.89 15.92
N ALA A 97 -6.96 -0.98 14.66
CA ALA A 97 -7.85 -1.09 13.51
C ALA A 97 -7.12 -1.72 12.32
N THR A 98 -7.86 -2.50 11.53
CA THR A 98 -7.38 -3.08 10.27
C THR A 98 -8.50 -3.06 9.24
N ALA A 99 -8.20 -2.61 8.02
CA ALA A 99 -9.08 -2.72 6.86
C ALA A 99 -8.32 -3.40 5.72
N ILE A 100 -8.84 -4.53 5.24
CA ILE A 100 -8.30 -5.25 4.09
C ILE A 100 -9.20 -4.95 2.90
N MET A 101 -8.72 -4.09 2.02
CA MET A 101 -9.38 -3.70 0.78
C MET A 101 -9.02 -4.71 -0.32
N PRO A 102 -9.71 -4.69 -1.48
CA PRO A 102 -9.38 -5.59 -2.57
C PRO A 102 -7.93 -5.52 -3.04
N ASP A 103 -7.22 -4.41 -2.91
CA ASP A 103 -5.88 -4.25 -3.49
C ASP A 103 -4.85 -3.63 -2.53
N HIS A 104 -5.23 -3.39 -1.28
CA HIS A 104 -4.34 -2.84 -0.25
C HIS A 104 -4.88 -3.07 1.16
N VAL A 105 -4.04 -2.86 2.15
CA VAL A 105 -4.36 -2.98 3.58
C VAL A 105 -4.06 -1.65 4.25
N HIS A 106 -4.97 -1.23 5.13
CA HIS A 106 -4.72 -0.22 6.15
C HIS A 106 -4.64 -0.90 7.50
N ILE A 107 -3.62 -0.60 8.30
CA ILE A 107 -3.50 -1.09 9.67
C ILE A 107 -3.00 0.00 10.61
N VAL A 108 -3.60 0.09 11.79
CA VAL A 108 -3.23 1.01 12.87
C VAL A 108 -2.81 0.18 14.08
N PHE A 109 -1.57 0.34 14.52
CA PHE A 109 -1.01 -0.43 15.64
C PHE A 109 -0.23 0.47 16.60
N ALA A 110 -0.22 0.10 17.87
CA ALA A 110 0.52 0.82 18.91
C ALA A 110 2.03 0.73 18.66
N ARG A 111 2.79 1.64 19.25
CA ARG A 111 4.26 1.54 19.21
C ARG A 111 4.69 0.19 19.82
N HIS A 112 5.56 -0.50 19.11
CA HIS A 112 6.06 -1.80 19.49
C HIS A 112 7.60 -1.80 19.55
N ARG A 113 8.20 -2.87 20.10
CA ARG A 113 9.66 -3.04 20.16
C ARG A 113 10.30 -3.18 18.78
N LEU A 114 9.55 -3.67 17.80
CA LEU A 114 9.98 -3.77 16.41
C LEU A 114 9.72 -2.46 15.68
N LYS A 115 10.57 -2.14 14.70
CA LYS A 115 10.34 -1.00 13.79
C LYS A 115 9.06 -1.23 12.97
N ALA A 116 8.35 -0.16 12.65
CA ALA A 116 7.09 -0.24 11.89
C ALA A 116 7.30 -0.93 10.53
N GLU A 117 8.41 -0.67 9.86
CA GLU A 117 8.81 -1.28 8.60
C GLU A 117 9.04 -2.78 8.74
N SER A 118 9.63 -3.22 9.86
CA SER A 118 9.83 -4.64 10.16
C SER A 118 8.50 -5.36 10.39
N ILE A 119 7.56 -4.71 11.09
CA ILE A 119 6.20 -5.25 11.29
C ILE A 119 5.48 -5.37 9.95
N VAL A 120 5.50 -4.31 9.13
CA VAL A 120 4.87 -4.33 7.80
C VAL A 120 5.45 -5.42 6.90
N ASN A 121 6.76 -5.68 6.96
CA ASN A 121 7.38 -6.76 6.20
C ASN A 121 7.02 -8.16 6.71
N GLN A 122 6.74 -8.32 8.01
CA GLN A 122 6.33 -9.61 8.57
C GLN A 122 4.84 -9.91 8.38
N LEU A 123 4.02 -8.86 8.19
CA LEU A 123 2.61 -8.99 7.84
C LEU A 123 2.38 -9.31 6.36
N LYS A 124 3.33 -8.98 5.48
CA LYS A 124 3.27 -9.30 4.04
C LYS A 124 3.65 -10.74 3.76
#